data_AF-A0A842LLT6-F1
#
_entry.id   AF-A0A842LLT6-F1
#
_cell.length_a   1.000
_cell.length_b   1.000
_cell.length_c   1.000
_cell.angle_alpha   90.00
_cell.angle_beta   90.00
_cell.angle_gamma   90.00
#
_symmetry.space_group_name_H-M   'P 1'
#
loop_
_entity.id
_entity.type
_entity.pdbx_description
1 polymer ?
#
loop_
_entity_poly.entity_id
_entity_poly.type
_entity_poly.pdbx_seq_one_letter_code
_entity_poly.pdbx_strand_id
1 'polypeptide(L)'
;MKWFDSHVHLEGRSIEDLEKMGELGVRAVMNCAFYPIPPEHPETFHDVFRRMLIFEVERGRDAGLKVYSALGIHPRCIPRDYQ
;
A
#
# COMPACT_ATOMS: atom_id res chain seq x y z
N MET A 1 11.16 -11.07 17.73
CA MET A 1 11.98 -10.95 16.50
C MET A 1 11.58 -9.66 15.77
N LYS A 2 12.44 -9.04 14.97
CA LYS A 2 12.09 -7.84 14.18
C LYS A 2 12.15 -8.18 12.69
N TRP A 3 11.02 -8.09 12.01
CA TRP A 3 10.89 -8.45 10.60
C TRP A 3 10.63 -7.23 9.72
N PHE A 4 11.10 -7.31 8.49
CA PHE A 4 10.75 -6.41 7.39
C PHE A 4 9.97 -7.21 6.35
N ASP A 5 8.73 -6.81 6.07
CA ASP A 5 7.94 -7.38 4.97
C ASP A 5 8.22 -6.58 3.70
N SER A 6 8.87 -7.20 2.72
CA SER A 6 9.31 -6.52 1.50
C SER A 6 8.21 -6.34 0.46
N HIS A 7 7.03 -6.93 0.63
CA HIS A 7 5.94 -6.77 -0.34
C HIS A 7 4.57 -6.99 0.32
N VAL A 8 3.86 -5.89 0.55
CA VAL A 8 2.46 -5.92 0.99
C VAL A 8 1.61 -4.95 0.19
N HIS A 9 0.31 -5.21 0.10
CA HIS A 9 -0.68 -4.26 -0.39
C HIS A 9 -1.60 -3.88 0.78
N LEU A 10 -1.31 -2.77 1.46
CA LEU A 10 -2.02 -2.37 2.69
C LEU A 10 -3.49 -1.99 2.43
N GLU A 11 -3.81 -1.67 1.18
CA GLU A 11 -5.11 -1.14 0.78
C GLU A 11 -6.17 -2.25 0.71
N GLY A 12 -5.72 -3.51 0.66
CA GLY A 12 -6.54 -4.72 0.79
C GLY A 12 -6.48 -5.36 2.18
N ARG A 13 -5.83 -4.73 3.16
CA ARG A 13 -5.74 -5.21 4.55
C ARG A 13 -6.68 -4.41 5.44
N SER A 14 -7.21 -5.01 6.49
CA SER A 14 -7.93 -4.28 7.55
C SER A 14 -6.95 -3.64 8.55
N ILE A 15 -7.42 -2.85 9.50
CA ILE A 15 -6.54 -2.29 10.55
C ILE A 15 -6.07 -3.39 11.52
N GLU A 16 -6.94 -4.34 11.85
CA GLU A 16 -6.65 -5.47 12.74
C GLU A 16 -5.53 -6.35 12.18
N ASP A 17 -5.49 -6.52 10.85
CA ASP A 17 -4.40 -7.22 10.17
C ASP A 17 -3.05 -6.52 10.38
N LEU A 18 -3.02 -5.19 10.30
CA LEU A 18 -1.80 -4.40 10.49
C LEU A 18 -1.33 -4.44 11.95
N GLU A 19 -2.26 -4.31 12.90
CA GLU A 19 -1.95 -4.42 14.34
C GLU A 19 -1.36 -5.80 14.66
N LYS A 20 -1.97 -6.86 14.14
CA LYS A 20 -1.48 -8.23 14.29
C LYS A 20 -0.09 -8.42 13.68
N MET A 21 0.20 -7.79 12.53
CA MET A 21 1.57 -7.78 11.98
C MET A 21 2.56 -7.15 12.96
N GLY A 22 2.20 -6.02 13.57
CA GLY A 22 2.96 -5.36 14.63
C GLY A 22 3.19 -6.27 15.85
N GLU A 23 2.14 -6.91 16.35
CA GLU A 23 2.21 -7.83 17.50
C GLU A 23 3.15 -9.02 17.23
N LEU A 24 3.11 -9.58 16.03
CA LEU A 24 3.92 -10.73 15.61
C LEU A 24 5.37 -10.37 15.25
N GLY A 25 5.76 -9.10 15.37
CA GLY A 25 7.15 -8.67 15.24
C GLY A 25 7.53 -8.05 13.89
N VAL A 26 6.57 -7.82 12.99
CA VAL A 26 6.80 -6.97 11.81
C VAL A 26 6.97 -5.52 12.29
N ARG A 27 8.03 -4.85 11.84
CA ARG A 27 8.34 -3.48 12.27
C ARG A 27 8.36 -2.49 11.13
N ALA A 28 8.53 -2.99 9.91
CA ALA A 28 8.53 -2.18 8.72
C ALA A 28 8.03 -2.99 7.53
N VAL A 29 7.37 -2.31 6.59
CA VAL A 29 6.77 -2.91 5.41
C VAL A 29 7.03 -2.07 4.17
N MET A 30 7.10 -2.72 3.01
CA MET A 30 7.06 -2.07 1.70
C MET A 30 5.66 -2.23 1.09
N ASN A 31 4.88 -1.15 1.10
CA ASN A 31 3.56 -1.08 0.50
C ASN A 31 3.69 -0.84 -1.01
N CYS A 32 3.35 -1.84 -1.82
CA CYS A 32 3.44 -1.79 -3.27
C CYS A 32 2.12 -1.30 -3.88
N ALA A 33 2.17 -0.34 -4.79
CA ALA A 33 0.96 0.19 -5.42
C ALA A 33 0.22 -0.89 -6.22
N PHE A 34 -1.08 -1.01 -5.99
CA PHE A 34 -1.95 -1.90 -6.77
C PHE A 34 -3.37 -1.33 -6.87
N TYR A 35 -4.02 -1.57 -8.01
CA TYR A 35 -5.44 -1.30 -8.19
C TYR A 35 -6.13 -2.58 -8.68
N PRO A 36 -7.27 -3.01 -8.09
CA PRO A 36 -7.86 -4.32 -8.37
C PRO A 36 -8.33 -4.55 -9.82
N ILE A 37 -8.59 -3.47 -10.55
CA ILE A 37 -9.04 -3.46 -11.94
C ILE A 37 -8.20 -2.48 -12.76
N PRO A 38 -8.19 -2.53 -14.10
CA PRO A 38 -7.68 -1.43 -14.91
C PRO A 38 -8.56 -0.18 -14.68
N PRO A 39 -7.99 0.94 -14.20
CA PRO A 39 -8.73 2.20 -14.16
C PRO A 39 -9.13 2.64 -15.56
N GLU A 40 -10.24 3.38 -15.67
CA GLU A 40 -10.63 3.98 -16.95
C GLU A 40 -9.70 5.13 -17.34
N HIS A 41 -9.18 5.85 -16.33
CA HIS A 41 -8.43 7.10 -16.44
C HIS A 41 -7.14 7.07 -15.59
N PRO A 42 -5.97 7.56 -16.08
CA PRO A 42 -4.71 7.57 -15.33
C PRO A 42 -4.79 8.42 -14.05
N GLU A 43 -5.68 9.40 -14.01
CA GLU A 43 -5.89 10.31 -12.89
C GLU A 43 -6.30 9.57 -11.61
N THR A 44 -6.90 8.39 -11.74
CA THR A 44 -7.17 7.49 -10.61
C THR A 44 -5.92 7.24 -9.77
N PHE A 45 -4.75 7.13 -10.41
CA PHE A 45 -3.50 6.89 -9.71
C PHE A 45 -2.98 8.10 -8.93
N HIS A 46 -3.44 9.32 -9.22
CA HIS A 46 -3.11 10.48 -8.38
C HIS A 46 -3.62 10.27 -6.96
N ASP A 47 -4.87 9.86 -6.80
CA ASP A 47 -5.47 9.62 -5.49
C ASP A 47 -4.99 8.32 -4.84
N VAL A 48 -4.72 7.28 -5.63
CA VAL A 48 -4.07 6.05 -5.11
C VAL A 48 -2.70 6.37 -4.51
N PHE A 49 -1.85 7.11 -5.22
CA PHE A 49 -0.52 7.47 -4.73
C PHE A 49 -0.59 8.44 -3.55
N ARG A 50 -1.52 9.40 -3.57
CA ARG A 50 -1.78 10.28 -2.42
C ARG A 50 -2.19 9.47 -1.18
N ARG A 51 -3.12 8.52 -1.32
CA ARG A 51 -3.52 7.61 -0.24
C ARG A 51 -2.31 6.83 0.29
N MET A 52 -1.47 6.28 -0.58
CA MET A 52 -0.29 5.51 -0.18
C MET A 52 0.79 6.33 0.54
N LEU A 53 0.99 7.60 0.15
CA LEU A 53 2.01 8.47 0.73
C LEU A 53 1.56 9.11 2.05
N ILE A 54 0.26 9.26 2.25
CA ILE A 54 -0.31 9.96 3.41
C ILE A 54 -1.06 8.96 4.31
N PHE A 55 -2.23 8.52 3.86
CA PHE A 55 -3.15 7.73 4.68
C PHE A 55 -2.54 6.39 5.12
N GLU A 56 -1.94 5.62 4.21
CA GLU A 56 -1.37 4.31 4.57
C GLU A 56 -0.14 4.44 5.48
N VAL A 57 0.60 5.55 5.40
CA VAL A 57 1.73 5.82 6.29
C VAL A 57 1.24 6.12 7.70
N GLU A 58 0.21 6.97 7.84
CA GLU A 58 -0.41 7.27 9.14
C GLU A 58 -1.05 6.03 9.75
N ARG A 59 -1.87 5.32 8.97
CA ARG A 59 -2.54 4.09 9.37
C ARG A 59 -1.56 3.01 9.81
N GLY A 60 -0.45 2.81 9.08
CA GLY A 60 0.58 1.86 9.47
C GLY A 60 1.32 2.27 10.73
N ARG A 61 1.64 3.56 10.89
CA ARG A 61 2.28 4.08 12.11
C ARG A 61 1.42 3.82 13.34
N ASP A 62 0.12 4.06 13.24
CA ASP A 62 -0.81 3.88 14.35
C ASP A 62 -0.95 2.39 14.74
N ALA A 63 -0.75 1.47 13.78
CA ALA A 63 -0.64 0.03 14.01
C ALA A 63 0.78 -0.47 14.40
N GLY A 64 1.72 0.43 14.67
CA GLY A 64 3.09 0.07 15.09
C GLY A 64 4.03 -0.37 13.95
N LEU A 65 3.70 -0.06 12.70
CA LEU A 65 4.49 -0.38 11.50
C LEU A 65 5.12 0.88 10.89
N LYS A 66 6.38 0.79 10.47
CA LYS A 66 6.98 1.79 9.57
C LYS A 66 6.68 1.43 8.11
N VAL A 67 5.92 2.28 7.42
CA VAL A 67 5.54 2.05 6.02
C VAL A 67 6.49 2.77 5.07
N TYR A 68 7.03 2.02 4.10
CA TYR A 68 7.66 2.56 2.90
C TYR A 68 6.73 2.31 1.71
N SER A 69 6.61 3.26 0.79
CA SER A 69 5.68 3.15 -0.33
C SER A 69 6.44 3.00 -1.66
N ALA A 70 6.16 1.93 -2.40
CA ALA A 70 6.66 1.69 -3.75
C ALA A 70 5.56 2.06 -4.75
N LEU A 71 5.71 3.23 -5.38
CA LEU A 71 4.77 3.74 -6.39
C LEU A 71 5.10 3.18 -7.77
N GLY A 72 4.06 2.82 -8.51
CA GLY A 72 4.17 2.26 -9.85
C GLY A 72 2.81 1.81 -10.37
N ILE A 73 2.77 1.35 -11.61
CA ILE A 73 1.56 0.82 -12.23
C ILE A 73 1.80 -0.66 -12.50
N HIS A 74 1.04 -1.52 -11.84
CA HIS A 74 1.11 -2.96 -12.08
C HIS A 74 0.56 -3.27 -13.49
N PRO A 75 1.14 -4.22 -14.26
CA PRO A 75 0.71 -4.50 -15.64
C PRO A 75 -0.78 -4.84 -15.80
N ARG A 76 -1.41 -5.39 -14.76
CA ARG A 76 -2.86 -5.70 -14.74
C ARG A 76 -3.77 -4.48 -14.53
N CYS A 77 -3.23 -3.32 -14.16
CA CYS A 77 -4.00 -2.11 -13.91
C CYS A 77 -3.50 -0.90 -14.70
N ILE A 78 -2.89 -1.13 -15.87
CA ILE A 78 -2.57 -0.05 -16.82
C ILE A 78 -3.89 0.63 -17.24
N PRO A 79 -4.04 1.96 -17.09
CA PRO A 79 -5.24 2.69 -17.49
C PRO A 79 -5.54 2.50 -18.98
N ARG A 80 -6.81 2.57 -19.39
CA ARG A 80 -7.19 2.31 -20.80
C ARG A 80 -6.83 3.44 -21.74
N ASP A 81 -6.87 4.67 -21.26
CA ASP A 81 -6.69 5.92 -22.01
C ASP A 81 -5.37 6.64 -21.65
N TYR A 82 -4.34 5.88 -21.26
CA TYR A 82 -3.03 6.43 -20.88
C TYR A 82 -2.24 7.09 -22.05
N GLN A 83 -2.80 7.07 -23.26
CA GLN A 83 -2.17 7.53 -24.50
C GLN A 83 -2.61 8.93 -24.89
#